data_AF-A0A1H6EGX1-F1
#
_entry.id   AF-A0A1H6EGX1-F1
#
_cell.length_a   1.000
_cell.length_b   1.000
_cell.length_c   1.000
_cell.angle_alpha   90.00
_cell.angle_beta   90.00
_cell.angle_gamma   90.00
#
_symmetry.space_group_name_H-M   'P 1'
#
loop_
_entity.id
_entity.type
_entity.pdbx_description
1 polymer ?
#
loop_
_entity_poly.entity_id
_entity_poly.type
_entity_poly.pdbx_seq_one_letter_code
_entity_poly.pdbx_strand_id
1 'polypeptide(L)'
;MFFSCRMPVPLRIEGYSDTFPWGKEWWNLSLPPGWQDWVDLPLAEVCARIWLSNNQAVLRAARELAGDGVLVRYEDVKADPAATLERVAQAVELPFADAWHARELPVVMTQTRPDPDKWLRHEREIHRVLPVVRDLAEQLGY
;
A
#
# COMPACT_ATOMS: atom_id res chain seq x y z
N MET A 1 -14.85 13.45 -4.64
CA MET A 1 -14.02 12.56 -5.48
C MET A 1 -12.67 13.23 -5.63
N PHE A 2 -11.60 12.57 -5.21
CA PHE A 2 -10.24 13.10 -5.32
C PHE A 2 -9.60 12.47 -6.55
N PHE A 3 -9.12 13.31 -7.47
CA PHE A 3 -8.37 12.87 -8.64
C PHE A 3 -6.89 13.15 -8.42
N SER A 4 -6.04 12.15 -8.61
CA SER A 4 -4.59 12.31 -8.36
C SER A 4 -3.87 12.93 -9.55
N CYS A 5 -3.99 12.33 -10.74
CA CYS A 5 -3.26 12.80 -11.92
C CYS A 5 -4.09 12.64 -13.19
N ARG A 6 -4.13 13.69 -14.02
CA ARG A 6 -4.64 13.58 -15.39
C ARG A 6 -3.52 13.09 -16.30
N MET A 7 -3.78 12.04 -17.04
CA MET A 7 -2.75 11.35 -17.81
C MET A 7 -2.58 11.98 -19.19
N PRO A 8 -1.34 12.12 -19.69
CA PRO A 8 -1.06 12.64 -21.03
C PRO A 8 -1.42 11.62 -22.13
N VAL A 9 -1.70 10.37 -21.74
CA VAL A 9 -2.09 9.26 -22.61
C VAL A 9 -3.37 8.62 -22.08
N PRO A 10 -4.24 8.07 -22.94
CA PRO A 10 -5.45 7.39 -22.50
C PRO A 10 -5.12 6.08 -21.79
N LEU A 11 -5.82 5.83 -20.69
CA LEU A 11 -5.74 4.58 -19.93
C LEU A 11 -6.70 3.53 -20.52
N ARG A 12 -6.21 2.30 -20.62
CA ARG A 12 -6.89 1.12 -21.17
C ARG A 12 -6.77 -0.08 -20.21
N ILE A 13 -6.83 0.17 -18.92
CA ILE A 13 -6.70 -0.85 -17.87
C ILE A 13 -8.07 -1.49 -17.66
N GLU A 14 -8.22 -2.77 -18.00
CA GLU A 14 -9.45 -3.54 -17.75
C GLU A 14 -9.74 -3.65 -16.24
N GLY A 15 -10.99 -3.38 -15.84
CA GLY A 15 -11.40 -3.33 -14.42
C GLY A 15 -11.10 -1.99 -13.74
N TYR A 16 -10.63 -0.98 -14.49
CA TYR A 16 -10.38 0.38 -14.01
C TYR A 16 -10.89 1.42 -15.01
N SER A 17 -10.36 1.41 -16.24
CA SER A 17 -10.65 2.42 -17.26
C SER A 17 -12.06 2.31 -17.85
N ASP A 18 -12.65 1.13 -17.76
CA ASP A 18 -14.02 0.80 -18.15
C ASP A 18 -15.03 0.90 -16.99
N THR A 19 -14.56 0.90 -15.75
CA THR A 19 -15.40 0.88 -14.55
C THR A 19 -15.90 2.27 -14.17
N PHE A 20 -15.11 3.32 -14.44
CA PHE A 20 -15.44 4.68 -14.04
C PHE A 20 -15.51 5.64 -15.24
N PRO A 21 -16.43 6.64 -15.24
CA PRO A 21 -16.55 7.61 -16.34
C PRO A 21 -15.24 8.38 -16.65
N TRP A 22 -14.40 8.57 -15.64
CA TRP A 22 -13.11 9.27 -15.71
C TRP A 22 -11.90 8.32 -15.83
N GLY A 23 -12.11 7.00 -15.80
CA GLY A 23 -11.05 6.00 -15.69
C GLY A 23 -10.12 5.91 -16.90
N LYS A 24 -10.48 6.56 -18.02
CA LYS A 24 -9.66 6.66 -19.24
C LYS A 24 -8.68 7.84 -19.21
N GLU A 25 -8.93 8.84 -18.38
CA GLU A 25 -8.14 10.09 -18.36
C GLU A 25 -7.46 10.34 -17.01
N TRP A 26 -7.97 9.76 -15.94
CA TRP A 26 -7.49 10.02 -14.59
C TRP A 26 -6.93 8.76 -13.94
N TRP A 27 -5.70 8.85 -13.45
CA TRP A 27 -5.01 7.82 -12.69
C TRP A 27 -5.05 8.20 -11.20
N ASN A 28 -5.59 7.30 -10.37
CA ASN A 28 -5.77 7.49 -8.92
C ASN A 28 -4.90 6.54 -8.07
N LEU A 29 -3.94 5.86 -8.70
CA LEU A 29 -2.95 5.02 -8.02
C LEU A 29 -1.58 5.73 -7.96
N SER A 30 -0.59 5.12 -7.32
CA SER A 30 0.79 5.62 -7.38
C SER A 30 1.30 5.67 -8.83
N LEU A 31 2.25 6.56 -9.13
CA LEU A 31 2.93 6.71 -10.42
C LEU A 31 4.43 6.44 -10.26
N PRO A 32 4.85 5.17 -10.16
CA PRO A 32 6.27 4.85 -10.05
C PRO A 32 6.98 5.04 -11.40
N PRO A 33 8.32 5.11 -11.42
CA PRO A 33 9.06 5.13 -12.68
C PRO A 33 8.65 3.98 -13.60
N GLY A 34 8.40 4.28 -14.88
CA GLY A 34 7.97 3.30 -15.89
C GLY A 34 6.47 3.00 -15.93
N TRP A 35 5.63 3.77 -15.21
CA TRP A 35 4.17 3.58 -15.21
C TRP A 35 3.53 3.64 -16.60
N GLN A 36 4.16 4.34 -17.55
CA GLN A 36 3.67 4.51 -18.93
C GLN A 36 3.47 3.18 -19.64
N ASP A 37 4.27 2.17 -19.31
CA ASP A 37 4.23 0.84 -19.90
C ASP A 37 3.10 -0.03 -19.31
N TRP A 38 2.31 0.51 -18.37
CA TRP A 38 1.28 -0.24 -17.65
C TRP A 38 -0.15 0.19 -18.01
N VAL A 39 -0.29 1.17 -18.91
CA VAL A 39 -1.58 1.82 -19.21
C VAL A 39 -2.59 0.89 -19.90
N ASP A 40 -2.17 -0.27 -20.39
CA ASP A 40 -2.99 -1.29 -21.04
C ASP A 40 -2.86 -2.68 -20.41
N LEU A 41 -2.16 -2.78 -19.28
CA LEU A 41 -2.05 -4.04 -18.53
C LEU A 41 -3.35 -4.34 -17.75
N PRO A 42 -3.61 -5.62 -17.42
CA PRO A 42 -4.67 -5.99 -16.50
C PRO A 42 -4.49 -5.31 -15.13
N LEU A 43 -5.57 -4.88 -14.48
CA LEU A 43 -5.51 -4.18 -13.19
C LEU A 43 -4.68 -4.92 -12.13
N ALA A 44 -4.79 -6.24 -12.06
CA ALA A 44 -4.03 -7.05 -11.10
C ALA A 44 -2.50 -6.91 -11.32
N GLU A 45 -2.05 -6.86 -12.57
CA GLU A 45 -0.63 -6.67 -12.90
C GLU A 45 -0.18 -5.24 -12.58
N VAL A 46 -1.01 -4.24 -12.88
CA VAL A 46 -0.75 -2.85 -12.50
C VAL A 46 -0.57 -2.74 -10.98
N CYS A 47 -1.49 -3.31 -10.20
CA CYS A 47 -1.43 -3.34 -8.75
C CYS A 47 -0.19 -4.07 -8.23
N ALA A 48 0.18 -5.22 -8.80
CA ALA A 48 1.38 -5.96 -8.40
C ALA A 48 2.67 -5.17 -8.69
N ARG A 49 2.77 -4.51 -9.85
CA ARG A 49 3.91 -3.66 -10.20
C ARG A 49 4.02 -2.43 -9.32
N ILE A 50 2.89 -1.80 -8.97
CA ILE A 50 2.85 -0.70 -8.00
C ILE A 50 3.32 -1.19 -6.63
N TRP A 51 2.80 -2.32 -6.15
CA TRP A 51 3.21 -2.92 -4.88
C TRP A 51 4.72 -3.19 -4.86
N LEU A 52 5.25 -3.80 -5.91
CA LEU A 52 6.67 -4.09 -6.05
C LEU A 52 7.50 -2.79 -6.03
N SER A 53 7.16 -1.84 -6.89
CA SER A 53 7.93 -0.59 -7.02
C SER A 53 7.92 0.24 -5.74
N ASN A 54 6.76 0.33 -5.06
CA ASN A 54 6.63 1.10 -3.83
C ASN A 54 7.42 0.45 -2.68
N ASN A 55 7.28 -0.87 -2.48
CA ASN A 55 8.00 -1.57 -1.43
C ASN A 55 9.52 -1.60 -1.68
N GLN A 56 9.95 -1.72 -2.93
CA GLN A 56 11.37 -1.58 -3.26
C GLN A 56 11.90 -0.18 -2.93
N ALA A 57 11.11 0.88 -3.21
CA ALA A 57 11.49 2.25 -2.86
C ALA A 57 11.61 2.43 -1.34
N VAL A 58 10.65 1.88 -0.57
CA VAL A 58 10.70 1.90 0.90
C VAL A 58 11.93 1.15 1.42
N LEU A 59 12.24 -0.05 0.91
CA LEU A 59 13.42 -0.80 1.34
C LEU A 59 14.74 -0.11 0.97
N ARG A 60 14.81 0.54 -0.19
CA ARG A 60 15.98 1.35 -0.56
C ARG A 60 16.16 2.50 0.44
N ALA A 61 15.10 3.27 0.69
CA ALA A 61 15.15 4.36 1.66
C ALA A 61 15.50 3.88 3.08
N ALA A 62 14.96 2.75 3.52
CA ALA A 62 15.29 2.17 4.83
C ALA A 62 16.78 1.79 4.95
N ARG A 63 17.41 1.30 3.87
CA ARG A 63 18.86 1.03 3.84
C ARG A 63 19.67 2.31 3.89
N GLU A 64 19.23 3.36 3.19
CA GLU A 64 19.88 4.67 3.17
C GLU A 64 19.83 5.37 4.53
N LEU A 65 18.77 5.15 5.31
CA LEU A 65 18.63 5.68 6.67
C LEU A 65 19.54 4.97 7.69
N ALA A 66 20.20 3.87 7.33
CA ALA A 66 21.22 3.20 8.16
C ALA A 66 20.82 2.90 9.64
N GLY A 67 19.53 2.75 9.93
CA GLY A 67 19.01 2.52 11.29
C GLY A 67 18.24 3.70 11.89
N ASP A 68 18.28 4.88 11.28
CA ASP A 68 17.56 6.08 11.72
C ASP A 68 16.05 6.05 11.39
N GLY A 69 15.53 4.89 10.98
CA GLY A 69 14.14 4.69 10.59
C GLY A 69 13.59 3.38 11.13
N VAL A 70 12.29 3.38 11.44
CA VAL A 70 11.57 2.22 11.95
C VAL A 70 10.68 1.65 10.85
N LEU A 71 10.92 0.40 10.46
CA LEU A 71 9.99 -0.34 9.61
C LEU A 71 8.93 -1.01 10.49
N VAL A 72 7.67 -0.78 10.16
CA VAL A 72 6.51 -1.27 10.92
C VAL A 72 5.61 -2.08 10.01
N ARG A 73 5.26 -3.29 10.44
CA ARG A 73 4.28 -4.14 9.75
C ARG A 73 2.88 -3.61 10.01
N TYR A 74 2.06 -3.58 8.97
CA TYR A 74 0.65 -3.20 9.12
C TYR A 74 -0.09 -4.14 10.08
N GLU A 75 0.24 -5.43 10.06
CA GLU A 75 -0.39 -6.45 10.90
C GLU A 75 -0.13 -6.20 12.39
N ASP A 76 1.08 -5.74 12.74
CA ASP A 76 1.44 -5.41 14.13
C ASP A 76 0.63 -4.21 14.62
N VAL A 77 0.51 -3.17 13.80
CA VAL A 77 -0.31 -1.99 14.11
C VAL A 77 -1.77 -2.38 14.27
N LYS A 78 -2.29 -3.29 13.44
CA LYS A 78 -3.67 -3.74 13.54
C LYS A 78 -3.90 -4.61 14.78
N ALA A 79 -2.93 -5.45 15.14
CA ALA A 79 -3.03 -6.36 16.28
C ALA A 79 -2.99 -5.62 17.61
N ASP A 80 -2.05 -4.69 17.77
CA ASP A 80 -1.92 -3.83 18.94
C ASP A 80 -1.34 -2.47 18.53
N PRO A 81 -2.21 -1.48 18.18
CA PRO A 81 -1.76 -0.17 17.73
C PRO A 81 -0.94 0.57 18.79
N ALA A 82 -1.35 0.48 20.07
CA ALA A 82 -0.73 1.24 21.15
C ALA A 82 0.67 0.70 21.45
N ALA A 83 0.82 -0.61 21.65
CA ALA A 83 2.13 -1.21 21.88
C ALA A 83 3.06 -1.08 20.67
N THR A 84 2.52 -1.11 19.45
CA THR A 84 3.33 -0.90 18.24
C THR A 84 3.83 0.53 18.13
N LEU A 85 2.97 1.53 18.37
CA LEU A 85 3.38 2.93 18.31
C LEU A 85 4.27 3.35 19.49
N GLU A 86 4.13 2.73 20.66
CA GLU A 86 5.06 2.92 21.77
C GLU A 86 6.48 2.46 21.40
N ARG A 87 6.62 1.28 20.79
CA ARG A 87 7.92 0.78 20.29
C ARG A 87 8.52 1.71 19.23
N VAL A 88 7.69 2.23 18.32
CA VAL A 88 8.13 3.22 17.33
C VAL A 88 8.62 4.49 18.03
N ALA A 89 7.83 5.04 18.96
CA ALA A 89 8.18 6.24 19.71
C ALA A 89 9.50 6.08 20.48
N GLN A 90 9.70 4.93 21.15
CA GLN A 90 10.96 4.61 21.82
C GLN A 90 12.14 4.58 20.84
N ALA A 91 11.97 3.96 19.67
CA ALA A 91 13.03 3.87 18.66
C ALA A 91 13.38 5.23 18.01
N VAL A 92 12.45 6.17 17.98
CA VAL A 92 12.70 7.55 17.49
C VAL A 92 12.85 8.58 18.62
N GLU A 93 13.06 8.12 19.86
CA GLU A 93 13.25 8.96 21.06
C GLU A 93 12.14 9.99 21.32
N LEU A 94 10.90 9.65 20.97
CA LEU A 94 9.71 10.47 21.25
C LEU A 94 8.99 10.00 22.52
N PRO A 95 8.44 10.93 23.33
CA PRO A 95 7.64 10.57 24.50
C PRO A 95 6.34 9.88 24.07
N PHE A 96 5.97 8.81 24.77
CA PHE A 96 4.71 8.10 24.59
C PHE A 96 3.94 8.08 25.92
N ALA A 97 2.70 8.58 25.90
CA ALA A 97 1.87 8.68 27.08
C ALA A 97 1.02 7.41 27.28
N ASP A 98 0.94 6.91 28.51
CA ASP A 98 0.12 5.75 28.87
C ASP A 98 -1.36 5.89 28.48
N ALA A 99 -1.86 7.13 28.40
CA ALA A 99 -3.23 7.43 27.96
C ALA A 99 -3.55 6.91 26.54
N TRP A 100 -2.55 6.66 25.70
CA TRP A 100 -2.75 6.07 24.38
C TRP A 100 -3.16 4.60 24.43
N HIS A 101 -2.75 3.85 25.46
CA HIS A 101 -3.16 2.44 25.65
C HIS A 101 -4.65 2.31 25.98
N ALA A 102 -5.24 3.31 26.62
CA ALA A 102 -6.65 3.31 26.99
C ALA A 102 -7.57 3.93 25.92
N ARG A 103 -7.01 4.42 24.81
CA ARG A 103 -7.75 5.21 23.81
C ARG A 103 -8.25 4.32 22.67
N GLU A 104 -9.56 4.36 22.44
CA GLU A 104 -10.12 3.84 21.19
C GLU A 104 -9.75 4.77 20.02
N LEU A 105 -9.13 4.21 18.98
CA LEU A 105 -8.78 4.97 17.78
C LEU A 105 -10.03 5.18 16.90
N PRO A 106 -10.31 6.41 16.45
CA PRO A 106 -11.46 6.64 15.59
C PRO A 106 -11.24 6.01 14.22
N VAL A 107 -12.29 5.39 13.68
CA VAL A 107 -12.27 4.90 12.31
C VAL A 107 -12.49 6.09 11.37
N VAL A 108 -11.40 6.59 10.80
CA VAL A 108 -11.39 7.69 9.84
C VAL A 108 -10.87 7.22 8.49
N MET A 109 -11.26 7.91 7.41
CA MET A 109 -10.75 7.68 6.05
C MET A 109 -10.88 6.24 5.52
N THR A 110 -11.97 5.54 5.88
CA THR A 110 -12.26 4.22 5.33
C THR A 110 -13.60 4.19 4.60
N GLN A 111 -13.65 3.46 3.48
CA GLN A 111 -14.90 3.19 2.75
C GLN A 111 -15.68 2.01 3.32
N THR A 112 -14.98 1.08 3.98
CA THR A 112 -15.54 -0.13 4.59
C THR A 112 -14.88 -0.37 5.93
N ARG A 113 -15.49 -1.12 6.85
CA ARG A 113 -14.77 -1.52 8.06
C ARG A 113 -13.48 -2.28 7.69
N PRO A 114 -12.36 -2.09 8.42
CA PRO A 114 -11.16 -2.90 8.24
C PRO A 114 -11.50 -4.38 8.42
N ASP A 115 -11.08 -5.21 7.46
CA ASP A 115 -11.36 -6.64 7.40
C ASP A 115 -10.13 -7.34 6.80
N PRO A 116 -9.42 -8.21 7.54
CA PRO A 116 -8.21 -8.87 7.07
C PRO A 116 -8.46 -9.78 5.86
N ASP A 117 -9.69 -10.27 5.68
CA ASP A 117 -10.05 -11.21 4.62
C ASP A 117 -10.63 -10.49 3.39
N LYS A 118 -10.60 -9.15 3.37
CA LYS A 118 -11.13 -8.35 2.25
C LYS A 118 -10.47 -8.70 0.91
N TRP A 119 -9.21 -9.11 0.93
CA TRP A 119 -8.48 -9.52 -0.27
C TRP A 119 -9.04 -10.79 -0.91
N LEU A 120 -9.74 -11.67 -0.16
CA LEU A 120 -10.34 -12.90 -0.69
C LEU A 120 -11.36 -12.63 -1.80
N ARG A 121 -11.95 -11.43 -1.84
CA ARG A 121 -12.86 -10.99 -2.90
C ARG A 121 -12.19 -10.92 -4.29
N HIS A 122 -10.86 -10.82 -4.30
CA HIS A 122 -10.03 -10.75 -5.50
C HIS A 122 -8.96 -11.86 -5.48
N GLU A 123 -9.21 -12.96 -4.76
CA GLU A 123 -8.26 -14.04 -4.55
C GLU A 123 -7.71 -14.58 -5.88
N ARG A 124 -8.59 -14.80 -6.87
CA ARG A 124 -8.21 -15.33 -8.18
C ARG A 124 -7.25 -14.39 -8.92
N GLU A 125 -7.53 -13.11 -8.93
CA GLU A 125 -6.70 -12.07 -9.56
C GLU A 125 -5.35 -11.96 -8.84
N ILE A 126 -5.36 -11.99 -7.51
CA ILE A 126 -4.16 -11.90 -6.68
C ILE A 126 -3.25 -13.12 -6.91
N HIS A 127 -3.78 -14.35 -6.85
CA HIS A 127 -3.00 -15.57 -7.05
C HIS A 127 -2.27 -15.60 -8.40
N ARG A 128 -2.86 -15.02 -9.45
CA ARG A 128 -2.21 -14.91 -10.77
C ARG A 128 -0.96 -14.04 -10.75
N VAL A 129 -0.92 -13.01 -9.92
CA VAL A 129 0.18 -12.04 -9.86
C VAL A 129 1.11 -12.25 -8.65
N LEU A 130 0.79 -13.15 -7.73
CA LEU A 130 1.68 -13.53 -6.62
C LEU A 130 3.12 -13.87 -7.07
N PRO A 131 3.35 -14.60 -8.18
CA PRO A 131 4.72 -14.85 -8.65
C PRO A 131 5.52 -13.57 -8.97
N VAL A 132 4.87 -12.46 -9.34
CA VAL A 132 5.52 -11.18 -9.66
C VAL A 132 6.13 -10.53 -8.42
N VAL A 133 5.51 -10.75 -7.25
CA VAL A 133 5.86 -10.06 -6.01
C VAL A 133 6.57 -10.95 -4.99
N ARG A 134 6.58 -12.26 -5.22
CA ARG A 134 7.06 -13.30 -4.29
C ARG A 134 8.41 -12.98 -3.65
N ASP A 135 9.45 -12.77 -4.45
CA ASP A 135 10.81 -12.60 -3.94
C ASP A 135 10.92 -11.40 -2.98
N LEU A 136 10.20 -10.31 -3.25
CA LEU A 136 10.17 -9.15 -2.37
C LEU A 136 9.29 -9.37 -1.14
N ALA A 137 8.19 -10.11 -1.29
CA ALA A 137 7.33 -10.49 -0.17
C ALA A 137 8.11 -11.35 0.84
N GLU A 138 8.88 -12.33 0.36
CA GLU A 138 9.75 -13.17 1.20
C GLU A 138 10.81 -12.32 1.92
N GLN A 139 11.42 -11.34 1.25
CA GLN A 139 12.35 -10.38 1.88
C GLN A 139 11.69 -9.55 2.98
N LEU A 140 10.39 -9.27 2.87
CA LEU A 140 9.60 -8.54 3.85
C LEU A 140 9.01 -9.46 4.94
N GLY A 141 9.25 -10.77 4.87
CA GLY A 141 8.79 -11.75 5.87
C GLY A 141 7.35 -12.21 5.67
N TYR A 142 6.89 -12.29 4.41
CA TYR A 142 5.61 -12.88 4.00
C TYR A 142 5.81 -14.17 3.19
#